data_AF-A0A2J7PZ23-F1
#
_entry.id   AF-A0A2J7PZ23-F1
#
_cell.length_a   1.000
_cell.length_b   1.000
_cell.length_c   1.000
_cell.angle_alpha   90.00
_cell.angle_beta   90.00
_cell.angle_gamma   90.00
#
_symmetry.space_group_name_H-M   'P 1'
#
loop_
_entity.id
_entity.type
_entity.pdbx_description
1 polymer ?
#
loop_
_entity_poly.entity_id
_entity_poly.type
_entity_poly.pdbx_seq_one_letter_code
_entity_poly.pdbx_strand_id
1 'polypeptide(L)'
;MIQYVHCCSLNRLALLYLFQFVAHPSIQQLLATIWYEGLPGFRRKPLAQKLMQISQVALLFPFYCMLYIIAPNTPTGKLMRKPFMKFLIHASSYLFFLLILILVSQRAEVQVIQIFGTASMRKALAEQLQKQRGNAPSPLEWIVVVYVLGFIWEETMEIFQEGIQSYLRNMWNFIDFTRNSLYVSVAILRIAAYIQQTREIAADPRTAYIPREQWDDFDPQLIAEGLFAAANVFR
;
A
#
# COMPACT_ATOMS: atom_id res chain seq x y z
N MET A 1 -12.91 -28.77 -33.72
CA MET A 1 -11.61 -28.06 -33.68
C MET A 1 -11.58 -26.79 -34.54
N ILE A 2 -12.16 -26.80 -35.76
CA ILE A 2 -12.17 -25.64 -36.68
C ILE A 2 -13.01 -24.45 -36.16
N GLN A 3 -14.11 -24.71 -35.45
CA GLN A 3 -15.01 -23.67 -34.93
C GLN A 3 -14.42 -22.85 -33.76
N TYR A 4 -13.50 -23.44 -32.98
CA TYR A 4 -12.79 -22.75 -31.91
C TYR A 4 -11.64 -21.87 -32.44
N VAL A 5 -10.97 -22.30 -33.52
CA VAL A 5 -9.92 -21.52 -34.18
C VAL A 5 -10.51 -20.27 -34.86
N HIS A 6 -11.70 -20.39 -35.46
CA HIS A 6 -12.37 -19.28 -36.15
C HIS A 6 -12.94 -18.21 -35.19
N CYS A 7 -13.33 -18.58 -33.96
CA CYS A 7 -13.75 -17.65 -32.91
C CYS A 7 -12.55 -16.90 -32.31
N CYS A 8 -11.42 -17.59 -32.14
CA CYS A 8 -10.17 -17.00 -31.65
C CYS A 8 -9.55 -16.01 -32.65
N SER A 9 -9.62 -16.29 -33.96
CA SER A 9 -9.16 -15.38 -35.00
C SER A 9 -10.06 -14.14 -35.16
N LEU A 10 -11.39 -14.29 -35.06
CA LEU A 10 -12.32 -13.16 -35.06
C LEU A 10 -12.11 -12.23 -33.86
N ASN A 11 -11.93 -12.79 -32.66
CA ASN A 11 -11.66 -12.00 -31.45
C ASN A 11 -10.32 -11.26 -31.53
N ARG A 12 -9.28 -11.87 -32.13
CA ARG A 12 -8.00 -11.18 -32.38
C ARG A 12 -8.13 -10.06 -33.40
N LEU A 13 -8.85 -10.26 -34.50
CA LEU A 13 -9.09 -9.22 -35.50
C LEU A 13 -9.90 -8.06 -34.89
N ALA A 14 -10.97 -8.35 -34.15
CA ALA A 14 -11.75 -7.33 -33.45
C ALA A 14 -10.91 -6.55 -32.43
N LEU A 15 -10.05 -7.23 -31.66
CA LEU A 15 -9.10 -6.59 -30.76
C LEU A 15 -8.11 -5.69 -31.52
N LEU A 16 -7.55 -6.16 -32.63
CA LEU A 16 -6.61 -5.37 -33.44
C LEU A 16 -7.24 -4.09 -33.99
N TYR A 17 -8.46 -4.19 -34.52
CA TYR A 17 -9.21 -3.01 -34.97
C TYR A 17 -9.53 -2.07 -33.80
N LEU A 18 -9.89 -2.60 -32.64
CA LEU A 18 -10.14 -1.80 -31.43
C LEU A 18 -8.86 -1.08 -30.97
N PHE A 19 -7.71 -1.76 -30.97
CA PHE A 19 -6.43 -1.14 -30.62
C PHE A 19 -6.03 -0.06 -31.63
N GLN A 20 -6.18 -0.29 -32.93
CA GLN A 20 -5.91 0.72 -33.95
C GLN A 20 -6.83 1.93 -33.82
N PHE A 21 -8.11 1.71 -33.51
CA PHE A 21 -9.07 2.77 -33.24
C PHE A 21 -8.67 3.57 -31.99
N VAL A 22 -8.42 2.91 -30.86
CA VAL A 22 -8.01 3.59 -29.62
C VAL A 22 -6.71 4.36 -29.82
N ALA A 23 -5.74 3.81 -30.56
CA ALA A 23 -4.46 4.46 -30.85
C ALA A 23 -4.55 5.61 -31.87
N HIS A 24 -5.72 5.83 -32.50
CA HIS A 24 -5.88 6.86 -33.52
C HIS A 24 -5.62 8.27 -32.94
N PRO A 25 -4.87 9.15 -33.64
CA PRO A 25 -4.46 10.46 -33.12
C PRO A 25 -5.61 11.34 -32.62
N SER A 26 -6.75 11.36 -33.32
CA SER A 26 -7.92 12.15 -32.91
C SER A 26 -8.51 11.68 -31.57
N ILE A 27 -8.53 10.36 -31.34
CA ILE A 27 -9.03 9.77 -30.09
C ILE A 27 -8.04 10.02 -28.97
N GLN A 28 -6.74 9.87 -29.24
CA GLN A 28 -5.68 10.18 -28.29
C GLN A 28 -5.69 11.66 -27.88
N GLN A 29 -5.96 12.59 -28.81
CA GLN A 29 -6.07 14.01 -28.49
C GLN A 29 -7.28 14.31 -27.60
N LEU A 30 -8.41 13.63 -27.83
CA LEU A 30 -9.60 13.72 -26.98
C LEU A 30 -9.29 13.19 -25.57
N LEU A 31 -8.72 11.98 -25.46
CA LEU A 31 -8.32 11.37 -24.19
C LEU A 31 -7.34 12.26 -23.42
N ALA A 32 -6.33 12.82 -24.09
CA ALA A 32 -5.39 13.75 -23.48
C ALA A 32 -6.05 15.04 -23.01
N THR A 33 -7.14 15.48 -23.64
CA THR A 33 -7.89 16.66 -23.21
C THR A 33 -8.69 16.38 -21.95
N ILE A 34 -9.31 15.20 -21.86
CA ILE A 34 -10.00 14.72 -20.66
C ILE A 34 -9.00 14.48 -19.52
N TRP A 35 -7.84 13.91 -19.82
CA TRP A 35 -6.81 13.58 -18.83
C TRP A 35 -6.24 14.81 -18.12
N TYR A 36 -5.92 15.85 -18.89
CA TYR A 36 -5.35 17.11 -18.37
C TYR A 36 -6.41 18.20 -18.11
N GLU A 37 -7.68 17.83 -18.01
CA GLU A 37 -8.76 18.76 -17.73
C GLU A 37 -8.55 19.43 -16.35
N GLY A 38 -8.68 20.76 -16.28
CA GLY A 38 -8.43 21.54 -15.04
C GLY A 38 -6.98 21.98 -14.82
N LEU A 39 -6.05 21.61 -15.72
CA LEU A 39 -4.64 21.98 -15.66
C LEU A 39 -4.22 22.83 -16.88
N PRO A 40 -4.62 24.11 -16.95
CA PRO A 40 -4.38 24.94 -18.13
C PRO A 40 -2.88 25.08 -18.41
N GLY A 41 -2.49 24.74 -19.65
CA GLY A 41 -1.11 24.87 -20.11
C GLY A 41 -0.11 23.87 -19.52
N PHE A 42 -0.52 22.94 -18.65
CA PHE A 42 0.39 21.96 -18.03
C PHE A 42 1.21 21.19 -19.08
N ARG A 43 0.56 20.79 -20.18
CA ARG A 43 1.22 20.09 -21.30
C ARG A 43 2.38 20.89 -21.91
N ARG A 44 2.26 22.22 -21.97
CA ARG A 44 3.23 23.14 -22.58
C ARG A 44 4.30 23.64 -21.61
N LYS A 45 4.20 23.32 -20.30
CA LYS A 45 5.20 23.71 -19.31
C LYS A 45 6.54 23.00 -19.55
N PRO A 46 7.68 23.65 -19.25
CA PRO A 46 8.98 22.99 -19.25
C PRO A 46 9.03 21.87 -18.21
N LEU A 47 9.89 20.88 -18.44
CA LEU A 47 9.98 19.68 -17.60
C LEU A 47 10.20 20.02 -16.12
N ALA A 48 11.10 20.96 -15.81
CA ALA A 48 11.38 21.36 -14.42
C ALA A 48 10.13 21.85 -13.68
N GLN A 49 9.29 22.65 -14.32
CA GLN A 49 8.05 23.13 -13.70
C GLN A 49 7.03 22.00 -13.51
N LYS A 50 6.95 21.06 -14.47
CA LYS A 50 6.09 19.87 -14.33
C LYS A 50 6.53 19.02 -13.15
N LEU A 51 7.83 18.74 -13.04
CA LEU A 51 8.40 17.96 -11.95
C LEU A 51 8.16 18.66 -10.60
N MET A 52 8.39 19.97 -10.52
CA MET A 52 8.12 20.73 -9.29
C MET A 52 6.66 20.62 -8.84
N GLN A 53 5.70 20.76 -9.76
CA GLN A 53 4.27 20.61 -9.46
C GLN A 53 3.90 19.19 -9.06
N ILE A 54 4.43 18.19 -9.76
CA ILE A 54 4.21 16.77 -9.45
C ILE A 54 4.76 16.46 -8.05
N SER A 55 5.99 16.89 -7.74
CA SER A 55 6.60 16.72 -6.43
C SER A 55 5.83 17.43 -5.33
N GLN A 56 5.31 18.64 -5.59
CA GLN A 56 4.48 19.35 -4.63
C GLN A 56 3.19 18.58 -4.30
N VAL A 57 2.50 18.03 -5.31
CA VAL A 57 1.32 17.20 -5.09
C VAL A 57 1.69 15.91 -4.37
N ALA A 58 2.81 15.29 -4.73
CA ALA A 58 3.28 14.06 -4.11
C ALA A 58 3.67 14.21 -2.64
N LEU A 59 4.25 15.35 -2.25
CA LEU A 59 4.60 15.62 -0.85
C LEU A 59 3.39 16.06 -0.02
N LEU A 60 2.45 16.81 -0.63
CA LEU A 60 1.28 17.35 0.05
C LEU A 60 0.00 16.50 -0.14
N PHE A 61 0.12 15.27 -0.66
CA PHE A 61 -1.02 14.40 -0.90
C PHE A 61 -1.95 14.22 0.34
N PRO A 62 -1.47 14.05 1.59
CA PRO A 62 -2.39 13.88 2.72
C PRO A 62 -3.23 15.14 2.97
N PHE A 63 -2.65 16.33 2.77
CA PHE A 63 -3.37 17.60 2.87
C PHE A 63 -4.44 17.72 1.79
N TYR A 64 -4.13 17.34 0.54
CA TYR A 64 -5.12 17.33 -0.55
C TYR A 64 -6.26 16.35 -0.27
N CYS A 65 -5.99 15.15 0.28
CA CYS A 65 -7.02 14.19 0.69
C CYS A 65 -7.92 14.75 1.80
N MET A 66 -7.33 15.33 2.86
CA MET A 66 -8.10 15.94 3.95
C MET A 66 -8.98 17.09 3.46
N LEU A 67 -8.43 17.97 2.61
CA LEU A 67 -9.17 19.07 2.01
C LEU A 67 -10.35 18.57 1.16
N TYR A 68 -10.15 17.48 0.41
CA TYR A 68 -11.20 16.87 -0.39
C TYR A 68 -12.35 16.31 0.48
N ILE A 69 -12.02 15.71 1.63
CA ILE A 69 -13.02 15.17 2.58
C ILE A 69 -13.80 16.30 3.26
N ILE A 70 -13.11 17.35 3.72
CA ILE A 70 -13.72 18.43 4.52
C ILE A 70 -14.45 19.45 3.64
N ALA A 71 -13.84 19.86 2.52
CA ALA A 71 -14.30 20.96 1.68
C ALA A 71 -14.29 20.58 0.18
N PRO A 72 -15.11 19.59 -0.23
CA PRO A 72 -15.09 19.02 -1.58
C PRO A 72 -15.47 20.00 -2.70
N ASN A 73 -16.18 21.08 -2.37
CA ASN A 73 -16.72 22.04 -3.35
C ASN A 73 -15.77 23.20 -3.68
N THR A 74 -14.61 23.27 -3.02
CA THR A 74 -13.57 24.26 -3.31
C THR A 74 -12.97 24.06 -4.72
N PRO A 75 -12.33 25.09 -5.32
CA PRO A 75 -11.64 24.94 -6.60
C PRO A 75 -10.62 23.80 -6.58
N THR A 76 -9.87 23.69 -5.49
CA THR A 76 -8.92 22.59 -5.26
C THR A 76 -9.62 21.24 -5.14
N GLY A 77 -10.70 21.13 -4.35
CA GLY A 77 -11.48 19.90 -4.23
C GLY A 77 -12.06 19.41 -5.57
N LYS A 78 -12.54 20.34 -6.41
CA LYS A 78 -12.99 20.03 -7.79
C LYS A 78 -11.83 19.59 -8.70
N LEU A 79 -10.65 20.18 -8.55
CA LEU A 79 -9.43 19.79 -9.27
C LEU A 79 -8.99 18.37 -8.89
N MET A 80 -9.13 17.95 -7.64
CA MET A 80 -8.80 16.59 -7.18
C MET A 80 -9.71 15.51 -7.77
N ARG A 81 -10.90 15.86 -8.29
CA ARG A 81 -11.79 14.91 -8.99
C ARG A 81 -11.31 14.58 -10.40
N LYS A 82 -10.38 15.37 -10.96
CA LYS A 82 -9.87 15.20 -12.32
C LYS A 82 -8.94 13.98 -12.39
N PRO A 83 -8.95 13.23 -13.51
CA PRO A 83 -8.32 11.91 -13.60
C PRO A 83 -6.82 11.94 -13.32
N PHE A 84 -6.08 12.90 -13.89
CA PHE A 84 -4.65 13.03 -13.64
C PHE A 84 -4.31 13.30 -12.17
N MET A 85 -5.12 14.13 -11.48
CA MET A 85 -4.90 14.42 -10.07
C MET A 85 -5.19 13.22 -9.17
N LYS A 86 -6.27 12.48 -9.46
CA LYS A 86 -6.54 11.21 -8.77
C LYS A 86 -5.36 10.26 -8.91
N PHE A 87 -4.93 10.02 -10.16
CA PHE A 87 -3.78 9.15 -10.44
C PHE A 87 -2.55 9.58 -9.64
N LEU A 88 -2.24 10.88 -9.62
CA LEU A 88 -1.07 11.39 -8.92
C LEU A 88 -1.18 11.20 -7.40
N ILE A 89 -2.35 11.43 -6.80
CA ILE A 89 -2.58 11.19 -5.37
C ILE A 89 -2.44 9.70 -5.04
N HIS A 90 -3.07 8.81 -5.81
CA HIS A 90 -2.98 7.37 -5.58
C HIS A 90 -1.54 6.89 -5.69
N ALA A 91 -0.82 7.30 -6.74
CA ALA A 91 0.60 6.98 -6.92
C ALA A 91 1.46 7.49 -5.76
N SER A 92 1.19 8.71 -5.27
CA SER A 92 1.93 9.30 -4.16
C SER A 92 1.66 8.59 -2.84
N SER A 93 0.41 8.24 -2.57
CA SER A 93 0.02 7.46 -1.38
C SER A 93 0.65 6.07 -1.39
N TYR A 94 0.70 5.40 -2.55
CA TYR A 94 1.36 4.10 -2.71
C TYR A 94 2.88 4.20 -2.51
N LEU A 95 3.54 5.21 -3.08
CA LEU A 95 4.97 5.47 -2.84
C LEU A 95 5.27 5.78 -1.37
N PHE A 96 4.40 6.55 -0.70
CA PHE A 96 4.53 6.81 0.73
C PHE A 96 4.38 5.52 1.54
N PHE A 97 3.45 4.64 1.18
CA PHE A 97 3.29 3.34 1.81
C PHE A 97 4.52 2.42 1.63
N LEU A 98 5.18 2.47 0.48
CA LEU A 98 6.48 1.81 0.27
C LEU A 98 7.57 2.40 1.14
N LEU A 99 7.63 3.74 1.26
CA LEU A 99 8.57 4.41 2.15
C LEU A 99 8.36 3.99 3.61
N ILE A 100 7.11 3.94 4.09
CA ILE A 100 6.80 3.47 5.46
C ILE A 100 7.29 2.04 5.67
N LEU A 101 7.08 1.13 4.71
CA LEU A 101 7.63 -0.23 4.82
C LEU A 101 9.15 -0.26 4.95
N ILE A 102 9.85 0.54 4.14
CA ILE A 102 11.31 0.62 4.19
C ILE A 102 11.73 1.11 5.58
N LEU A 103 11.05 2.12 6.13
CA LEU A 103 11.32 2.63 7.47
C LEU A 103 11.04 1.59 8.58
N VAL A 104 9.96 0.80 8.45
CA VAL A 104 9.68 -0.33 9.35
C VAL A 104 10.79 -1.38 9.28
N SER A 105 11.21 -1.75 8.06
CA SER A 105 12.25 -2.75 7.82
C SER A 105 13.61 -2.33 8.40
N GLN A 106 13.96 -1.05 8.27
CA GLN A 106 15.19 -0.48 8.83
C GLN A 106 15.11 -0.18 10.33
N ARG A 107 13.96 -0.44 10.98
CA ARG A 107 13.69 -0.04 12.37
C ARG A 107 14.03 1.44 12.62
N ALA A 108 13.61 2.32 11.71
CA ALA A 108 13.98 3.73 11.70
C ALA A 108 13.69 4.44 13.03
N GLU A 109 12.63 4.07 13.74
CA GLU A 109 12.32 4.60 15.08
C GLU A 109 13.46 4.39 16.09
N VAL A 110 14.07 3.19 16.09
CA VAL A 110 15.20 2.84 16.97
C VAL A 110 16.41 3.71 16.62
N GLN A 111 16.71 3.84 15.31
CA GLN A 111 17.83 4.65 14.83
C GLN A 111 17.65 6.14 15.16
N VAL A 112 16.44 6.67 14.98
CA VAL A 112 16.12 8.07 15.29
C VAL A 112 16.29 8.36 16.78
N ILE A 113 15.80 7.49 17.67
CA ILE A 113 15.96 7.66 19.12
C ILE A 113 17.44 7.53 19.54
N GLN A 114 18.21 6.64 18.91
CA GLN A 114 19.64 6.51 19.20
C GLN A 114 20.42 7.77 18.82
N ILE A 115 20.15 8.34 17.65
CA ILE A 115 20.91 9.50 17.14
C ILE A 115 20.42 10.80 17.80
N PHE A 116 19.11 11.07 17.73
CA PHE A 116 18.52 12.35 18.12
C PHE A 116 17.82 12.34 19.49
N GLY A 117 17.68 11.16 20.12
CA GLY A 117 16.94 11.05 21.38
C GLY A 117 17.69 11.53 22.61
N THR A 118 16.94 11.92 23.64
CA THR A 118 17.44 12.31 24.96
C THR A 118 17.95 11.10 25.75
N ALA A 119 18.78 11.33 26.78
CA ALA A 119 19.35 10.26 27.60
C ALA A 119 18.28 9.33 28.22
N SER A 120 17.14 9.90 28.65
CA SER A 120 16.01 9.11 29.18
C SER A 120 15.37 8.22 28.11
N MET A 121 15.19 8.73 26.89
CA MET A 121 14.60 7.94 25.79
C MET A 121 15.54 6.80 25.37
N ARG A 122 16.85 7.05 25.34
CA ARG A 122 17.85 5.99 25.04
C ARG A 122 17.86 4.89 26.10
N LYS A 123 17.72 5.24 27.39
CA LYS A 123 17.64 4.26 28.47
C LYS A 123 16.35 3.42 28.37
N ALA A 124 15.20 4.07 28.16
CA ALA A 124 13.93 3.37 27.97
C ALA A 124 13.97 2.44 26.74
N LEU A 125 14.57 2.89 25.64
CA LEU A 125 14.78 2.07 24.45
C LEU A 125 15.68 0.87 24.74
N ALA A 126 16.77 1.05 25.49
CA ALA A 126 17.65 -0.06 25.87
C ALA A 126 16.89 -1.11 26.69
N GLU A 127 16.05 -0.69 27.64
CA GLU A 127 15.19 -1.59 28.41
C GLU A 127 14.15 -2.30 27.53
N GLN A 128 13.55 -1.60 26.57
CA GLN A 128 12.62 -2.19 25.60
C GLN A 128 13.31 -3.20 24.67
N LEU A 129 14.54 -2.94 24.22
CA LEU A 129 15.29 -3.85 23.34
C LEU A 129 15.71 -5.13 24.06
N GLN A 130 15.84 -5.10 25.39
CA GLN A 130 16.04 -6.31 26.19
C GLN A 130 14.79 -7.20 26.22
N LYS A 131 13.61 -6.59 26.14
CA LYS A 131 12.35 -7.33 26.02
C LYS A 131 12.14 -7.74 24.56
N GLN A 132 12.37 -9.01 24.24
CA GLN A 132 12.23 -9.50 22.86
C GLN A 132 10.83 -10.07 22.58
N ARG A 133 10.06 -10.44 23.60
CA ARG A 133 8.71 -11.03 23.46
C ARG A 133 7.62 -10.13 24.06
N GLY A 134 6.43 -10.15 23.47
CA GLY A 134 5.25 -9.42 23.96
C GLY A 134 5.35 -7.90 23.76
N ASN A 135 6.04 -7.45 22.71
CA ASN A 135 6.12 -6.04 22.34
C ASN A 135 4.86 -5.62 21.59
N ALA A 136 4.34 -4.44 21.91
CA ALA A 136 3.23 -3.85 21.17
C ALA A 136 3.71 -3.41 19.76
N PRO A 137 2.80 -3.30 18.79
CA PRO A 137 3.14 -2.81 17.46
C PRO A 137 3.75 -1.40 17.52
N SER A 138 4.77 -1.17 16.71
CA SER A 138 5.40 0.15 16.61
C SER A 138 4.43 1.18 16.00
N PRO A 139 4.61 2.48 16.29
CA PRO A 139 3.87 3.55 15.62
C PRO A 139 3.87 3.42 14.09
N LEU A 140 5.00 3.08 13.46
CA LEU A 140 5.06 2.82 12.02
C LEU A 140 4.26 1.58 11.60
N GLU A 141 4.28 0.49 12.38
CA GLU A 141 3.44 -0.69 12.11
C GLU A 141 1.95 -0.35 12.18
N TRP A 142 1.52 0.54 13.08
CA TRP A 142 0.13 1.03 13.11
C TRP A 142 -0.27 1.77 11.83
N ILE A 143 0.63 2.57 11.27
CA ILE A 143 0.39 3.22 9.96
C ILE A 143 0.23 2.17 8.86
N VAL A 144 1.06 1.12 8.87
CA VAL A 144 0.94 0.00 7.91
C VAL A 144 -0.42 -0.68 8.05
N VAL A 145 -0.90 -0.93 9.27
CA VAL A 145 -2.23 -1.53 9.51
C VAL A 145 -3.34 -0.68 8.91
N VAL A 146 -3.32 0.65 9.09
CA VAL A 146 -4.31 1.55 8.49
C VAL A 146 -4.32 1.45 6.97
N TYR A 147 -3.14 1.40 6.33
CA TYR A 147 -3.03 1.22 4.89
C TYR A 147 -3.57 -0.13 4.42
N VAL A 148 -3.21 -1.22 5.10
CA VAL A 148 -3.68 -2.57 4.80
C VAL A 148 -5.20 -2.65 4.87
N LEU A 149 -5.82 -2.06 5.89
CA LEU A 149 -7.28 -1.96 5.99
C LEU A 149 -7.88 -1.19 4.81
N GLY A 150 -7.22 -0.13 4.36
CA GLY A 150 -7.57 0.61 3.15
C GLY A 150 -7.58 -0.26 1.89
N PHE A 151 -6.52 -1.04 1.63
CA PHE A 151 -6.47 -1.92 0.47
C PHE A 151 -7.50 -3.05 0.55
N ILE A 152 -7.71 -3.64 1.73
CA ILE A 152 -8.74 -4.67 1.91
C ILE A 152 -10.12 -4.09 1.60
N TRP A 153 -10.40 -2.87 2.06
CA TRP A 153 -11.66 -2.19 1.79
C TRP A 153 -11.83 -1.89 0.29
N GLU A 154 -10.80 -1.35 -0.36
CA GLU A 154 -10.80 -1.06 -1.81
C GLU A 154 -11.10 -2.32 -2.63
N GLU A 155 -10.35 -3.41 -2.40
CA GLU A 155 -10.58 -4.69 -3.11
C GLU A 155 -11.97 -5.28 -2.82
N THR A 156 -12.45 -5.17 -1.58
CA THR A 156 -13.78 -5.67 -1.22
C THR A 156 -14.87 -4.93 -1.99
N MET A 157 -14.72 -3.62 -2.18
CA MET A 157 -15.65 -2.81 -2.98
C MET A 157 -15.58 -3.16 -4.46
N GLU A 158 -14.40 -3.42 -5.01
CA GLU A 158 -14.24 -3.85 -6.40
C GLU A 158 -14.90 -5.22 -6.65
N ILE A 159 -14.64 -6.19 -5.78
CA ILE A 159 -15.28 -7.52 -5.83
C ILE A 159 -16.81 -7.39 -5.76
N PHE A 160 -17.32 -6.49 -4.93
CA PHE A 160 -18.76 -6.25 -4.81
C PHE A 160 -19.37 -5.63 -6.07
N GLN A 161 -18.65 -4.76 -6.76
CA GLN A 161 -19.13 -4.06 -7.97
C GLN A 161 -19.02 -4.93 -9.23
N GLU A 162 -17.91 -5.66 -9.41
CA GLU A 162 -17.66 -6.45 -10.62
C GLU A 162 -18.12 -7.91 -10.52
N GLY A 163 -18.20 -8.44 -9.31
CA GLY A 163 -18.44 -9.85 -9.02
C GLY A 163 -17.18 -10.71 -9.08
N ILE A 164 -17.08 -11.67 -8.14
CA ILE A 164 -15.85 -12.46 -7.88
C ILE A 164 -15.32 -13.23 -9.11
N GLN A 165 -16.20 -13.71 -9.99
CA GLN A 165 -15.78 -14.47 -11.18
C GLN A 165 -15.12 -13.60 -12.24
N SER A 166 -15.61 -12.36 -12.42
CA SER A 166 -15.00 -11.41 -13.35
C SER A 166 -13.67 -10.91 -12.78
N TYR A 167 -13.67 -10.58 -11.49
CA TYR A 167 -12.52 -10.10 -10.75
C TYR A 167 -11.33 -11.09 -10.82
N LEU A 168 -11.53 -12.38 -10.48
CA LEU A 168 -10.45 -13.36 -10.47
C LEU A 168 -9.95 -13.77 -11.87
N ARG A 169 -10.66 -13.39 -12.95
CA ARG A 169 -10.17 -13.60 -14.32
C ARG A 169 -9.06 -12.60 -14.68
N ASN A 170 -9.02 -11.45 -14.01
CA ASN A 170 -7.92 -10.51 -14.13
C ASN A 170 -6.73 -10.97 -13.28
N MET A 171 -5.58 -11.21 -13.91
CA MET A 171 -4.37 -11.69 -13.23
C MET A 171 -3.84 -10.68 -12.21
N TRP A 172 -4.05 -9.38 -12.43
CA TRP A 172 -3.62 -8.34 -11.48
C TRP A 172 -4.42 -8.42 -10.17
N ASN A 173 -5.74 -8.50 -10.29
CA ASN A 173 -6.66 -8.66 -9.16
C ASN A 173 -6.37 -9.94 -8.34
N PHE A 174 -5.91 -11.01 -8.98
CA PHE A 174 -5.46 -12.20 -8.27
C PHE A 174 -4.21 -11.94 -7.40
N ILE A 175 -3.25 -11.14 -7.89
CA ILE A 175 -2.06 -10.74 -7.14
C ILE A 175 -2.49 -9.87 -5.94
N ASP A 176 -3.37 -8.89 -6.16
CA ASP A 176 -3.88 -8.01 -5.11
C ASP A 176 -4.64 -8.77 -4.01
N PHE A 177 -5.49 -9.74 -4.40
CA PHE A 177 -6.17 -10.63 -3.47
C PHE A 177 -5.19 -11.48 -2.65
N THR A 178 -4.16 -12.04 -3.30
CA THR A 178 -3.13 -12.85 -2.63
C THR A 178 -2.35 -12.02 -1.63
N ARG A 179 -1.91 -10.82 -2.02
CA ARG A 179 -1.24 -9.85 -1.15
C ARG A 179 -2.08 -9.53 0.08
N ASN A 180 -3.36 -9.20 -0.11
CA ASN A 180 -4.26 -8.86 1.01
C ASN A 180 -4.50 -10.04 1.94
N SER A 181 -4.63 -11.26 1.39
CA SER A 181 -4.76 -12.49 2.17
C SER A 181 -3.53 -12.77 3.04
N LEU A 182 -2.32 -12.50 2.52
CA LEU A 182 -1.08 -12.58 3.29
C LEU A 182 -1.07 -11.55 4.43
N TYR A 183 -1.47 -10.30 4.17
CA TYR A 183 -1.56 -9.28 5.23
C TYR A 183 -2.55 -9.64 6.34
N VAL A 184 -3.71 -10.21 5.98
CA VAL A 184 -4.68 -10.70 6.97
C VAL A 184 -4.07 -11.84 7.80
N SER A 185 -3.36 -12.77 7.16
CA SER A 185 -2.68 -13.87 7.85
C SER A 185 -1.62 -13.38 8.82
N VAL A 186 -0.82 -12.37 8.43
CA VAL A 186 0.15 -11.70 9.31
C VAL A 186 -0.53 -11.08 10.52
N ALA A 187 -1.65 -10.37 10.31
CA ALA A 187 -2.38 -9.75 11.41
C ALA A 187 -2.90 -10.79 12.41
N ILE A 188 -3.49 -11.90 11.92
CA ILE A 188 -3.97 -13.01 12.76
C ILE A 188 -2.81 -13.61 13.57
N LEU A 189 -1.69 -13.90 12.92
CA LEU A 189 -0.52 -14.49 13.60
C LEU A 189 0.11 -13.53 14.61
N ARG A 190 0.19 -12.23 14.32
CA ARG A 190 0.67 -11.22 15.28
C ARG A 190 -0.25 -11.13 16.51
N ILE A 191 -1.56 -11.19 16.32
CA ILE A 191 -2.53 -11.22 17.43
C ILE A 191 -2.37 -12.50 18.25
N ALA A 192 -2.25 -13.66 17.58
CA ALA A 192 -2.02 -14.94 18.25
C ALA A 192 -0.71 -14.94 19.05
N ALA A 193 0.39 -14.46 18.45
CA ALA A 193 1.69 -14.30 19.10
C ALA A 193 1.57 -13.40 20.33
N TYR A 194 0.89 -12.25 20.22
CA TYR A 194 0.72 -11.32 21.32
C TYR A 194 -0.06 -11.94 22.48
N ILE A 195 -1.16 -12.65 22.21
CA ILE A 195 -1.95 -13.33 23.23
C ILE A 195 -1.13 -14.43 23.91
N GLN A 196 -0.44 -15.26 23.13
CA GLN A 196 0.39 -16.34 23.65
C GLN A 196 1.51 -15.81 24.53
N GLN A 197 2.30 -14.86 24.02
CA GLN A 197 3.43 -14.27 24.75
C GLN A 197 2.96 -13.53 26.01
N THR A 198 1.81 -12.84 25.97
CA THR A 198 1.26 -12.19 27.17
C THR A 198 0.88 -13.20 28.24
N ARG A 199 0.34 -14.37 27.87
CA ARG A 199 0.03 -15.46 28.81
C ARG A 199 1.29 -16.08 29.40
N GLU A 200 2.32 -16.31 28.59
CA GLU A 200 3.61 -16.85 29.03
C GLU A 200 4.32 -15.88 30.00
N ILE A 201 4.32 -14.58 29.69
CA ILE A 201 4.91 -13.53 30.54
C ILE A 201 4.14 -13.39 31.86
N ALA A 202 2.81 -13.57 31.84
CA ALA A 202 2.00 -13.55 33.06
C ALA A 202 2.29 -14.75 33.99
N ALA A 203 2.66 -15.91 33.42
CA ALA A 203 3.04 -17.10 34.17
C ALA A 203 4.49 -17.03 34.68
N ASP A 204 5.43 -16.63 33.82
CA ASP A 204 6.83 -16.39 34.17
C ASP A 204 7.35 -15.11 33.49
N PRO A 205 7.59 -14.02 34.26
CA PRO A 205 8.11 -12.77 33.72
C PRO A 205 9.46 -12.87 33.01
N ARG A 206 10.25 -13.92 33.27
CA ARG A 206 11.56 -14.13 32.61
C ARG A 206 11.41 -14.44 31.12
N THR A 207 10.27 -15.00 30.71
CA THR A 207 9.99 -15.34 29.30
C THR A 207 10.04 -14.14 28.36
N ALA A 208 9.83 -12.92 28.89
CA ALA A 208 9.92 -11.68 28.13
C ALA A 208 11.34 -11.39 27.58
N TYR A 209 12.38 -11.94 28.25
CA TYR A 209 13.80 -11.70 27.99
C TYR A 209 14.49 -12.88 27.28
N ILE A 210 13.73 -13.89 26.84
CA ILE A 210 14.30 -15.02 26.10
C ILE A 210 14.87 -14.52 24.78
N PRO A 211 16.16 -14.77 24.50
CA PRO A 211 16.80 -14.40 23.24
C PRO A 211 16.12 -15.06 22.05
N ARG A 212 16.06 -14.36 20.92
CA ARG A 212 15.43 -14.81 19.67
C ARG A 212 15.97 -16.15 19.18
N GLU A 213 17.23 -16.47 19.45
CA GLU A 213 17.87 -17.73 19.07
C GLU A 213 17.30 -18.96 19.80
N GLN A 214 16.58 -18.73 20.90
CA GLN A 214 15.97 -19.78 21.74
C GLN A 214 14.45 -19.85 21.55
N TRP A 215 13.90 -19.12 20.57
CA TRP A 215 12.47 -19.18 20.29
C TRP A 215 12.13 -20.51 19.61
N ASP A 216 10.90 -20.95 19.80
CA ASP A 216 10.39 -22.13 19.11
C ASP A 216 10.36 -21.88 17.59
N ASP A 217 10.71 -22.90 16.80
CA ASP A 217 10.77 -22.81 15.34
C ASP A 217 9.40 -22.45 14.72
N PHE A 218 8.31 -22.78 15.41
CA PHE A 218 6.94 -22.49 14.99
C PHE A 218 6.30 -21.33 15.78
N ASP A 219 7.10 -20.48 16.43
CA ASP A 219 6.57 -19.28 17.10
C ASP A 219 5.76 -18.42 16.11
N PRO A 220 4.48 -18.11 16.41
CA PRO A 220 3.61 -17.37 15.48
C PRO A 220 4.18 -16.01 15.05
N GLN A 221 5.02 -15.39 15.88
CA GLN A 221 5.71 -14.15 15.54
C GLN A 221 6.70 -14.33 14.38
N LEU A 222 7.47 -15.43 14.38
CA LEU A 222 8.45 -15.71 13.32
C LEU A 222 7.76 -15.99 11.99
N ILE A 223 6.68 -16.78 12.02
CA ILE A 223 5.85 -17.07 10.85
C ILE A 223 5.23 -15.78 10.32
N ALA A 224 4.71 -14.92 11.20
CA ALA A 224 4.15 -13.63 10.82
C ALA A 224 5.18 -12.73 10.12
N GLU A 225 6.42 -12.68 10.60
CA GLU A 225 7.49 -11.90 9.98
C GLU A 225 7.86 -12.44 8.59
N GLY A 226 7.93 -13.77 8.42
CA GLY A 226 8.16 -14.39 7.12
C GLY A 226 7.05 -14.11 6.11
N LEU A 227 5.77 -14.25 6.52
CA LEU A 227 4.62 -13.92 5.67
C LEU A 227 4.54 -12.43 5.36
N PHE A 228 4.93 -11.56 6.30
CA PHE A 228 4.99 -10.12 6.07
C PHE A 228 6.03 -9.76 5.00
N ALA A 229 7.21 -10.40 5.06
CA ALA A 229 8.23 -10.23 4.03
C ALA A 229 7.72 -10.70 2.66
N ALA A 230 7.05 -11.86 2.60
CA ALA A 230 6.44 -12.36 1.36
C ALA A 230 5.37 -11.40 0.82
N ALA A 231 4.47 -10.90 1.68
CA ALA A 231 3.44 -9.93 1.30
C ALA A 231 4.03 -8.64 0.71
N ASN A 232 5.19 -8.20 1.22
CA ASN A 232 5.89 -7.03 0.72
C ASN A 232 6.57 -7.24 -0.64
N VAL A 233 6.85 -8.49 -1.03
CA VAL A 233 7.38 -8.85 -2.36
C VAL A 233 6.27 -8.89 -3.40
N PHE A 234 5.08 -9.38 -3.05
CA PHE A 234 3.90 -9.42 -3.94
C PHE A 234 3.25 -8.04 -4.17
N ARG A 235 3.91 -6.96 -3.74
CA ARG A 235 3.30 -5.63 -3.64
C ARG A 235 3.40 -4.83 -4.93
#